data_AF-A0A960L854-F1
#
_entry.id   AF-A0A960L854-F1
#
_cell.length_a   1.000
_cell.length_b   1.000
_cell.length_c   1.000
_cell.angle_alpha   90.00
_cell.angle_beta   90.00
_cell.angle_gamma   90.00
#
_symmetry.space_group_name_H-M   'P 1'
#
loop_
_entity.id
_entity.type
_entity.pdbx_description
1 polymer ?
#
loop_
_entity_poly.entity_id
_entity_poly.type
_entity_poly.pdbx_seq_one_letter_code
_entity_poly.pdbx_strand_id
1 'polypeptide(L)'
;TSEGNRPLQILRGEISSTGFSAFRVLFMDYPGSHARVRTRDQRASLLIQSQTPLTGGRFFFARLDADEDDGVRSLKISSAKNRFKAGFGGSSRSIAEPDQDWVLPFNAVEESPGIWRVRSEVVLEPGEYGWYVDLGTGPQQNGLFSFGVDY
;
A
#
# COMPACT_ATOMS: atom_id res chain seq x y z
N THR A 1 17.17 -9.12 4.44
CA THR A 1 17.11 -10.45 3.78
C THR A 1 18.52 -10.90 3.45
N SER A 2 18.75 -11.99 2.74
CA SER A 2 20.08 -12.52 2.37
C SER A 2 21.00 -11.52 1.63
N GLU A 3 20.46 -10.37 1.19
CA GLU A 3 21.19 -9.27 0.53
C GLU A 3 21.40 -8.02 1.42
N GLY A 4 21.17 -8.12 2.73
CA GLY A 4 21.23 -6.99 3.66
C GLY A 4 19.91 -6.23 3.79
N ASN A 5 19.90 -5.19 4.61
CA ASN A 5 18.75 -4.29 4.80
C ASN A 5 18.86 -3.15 3.79
N ARG A 6 17.83 -2.96 2.96
CA ARG A 6 17.75 -1.85 2.01
C ARG A 6 16.72 -0.83 2.48
N PRO A 7 17.08 0.45 2.66
CA PRO A 7 16.11 1.46 3.06
C PRO A 7 15.10 1.69 1.94
N LEU A 8 13.82 1.66 2.28
CA LEU A 8 12.75 2.10 1.39
C LEU A 8 12.53 3.60 1.55
N GLN A 9 12.22 4.28 0.45
CA GLN A 9 11.87 5.69 0.46
C GLN A 9 10.35 5.84 0.37
N ILE A 10 9.82 6.86 1.04
CA ILE A 10 8.41 7.21 0.93
C ILE A 10 8.16 7.85 -0.44
N LEU A 11 7.18 7.31 -1.16
CA LEU A 11 6.65 7.88 -2.39
C LEU A 11 5.33 8.58 -2.07
N ARG A 12 5.12 9.73 -2.72
CA ARG A 12 3.84 10.43 -2.76
C ARG A 12 3.18 10.08 -4.09
N GLY A 13 1.90 9.75 -4.02
CA GLY A 13 1.12 9.41 -5.20
C GLY A 13 0.22 10.55 -5.63
N GLU A 14 -0.22 10.49 -6.89
CA GLU A 14 -1.23 11.37 -7.44
C GLU A 14 -2.51 10.59 -7.68
N ILE A 15 -3.66 11.22 -7.43
CA ILE A 15 -4.95 10.55 -7.63
C ILE A 15 -5.31 10.62 -9.11
N SER A 16 -5.56 9.48 -9.71
CA SER A 16 -6.17 9.36 -11.03
C SER A 16 -7.51 8.62 -10.96
N SER A 17 -8.23 8.65 -12.07
CA SER A 17 -9.50 7.95 -12.18
C SER A 17 -9.78 7.50 -13.59
N THR A 18 -10.36 6.31 -13.73
CA THR A 18 -10.88 5.80 -15.00
C THR A 18 -12.37 5.46 -14.89
N GLY A 19 -13.06 5.43 -16.03
CA GLY A 19 -14.50 5.16 -16.12
C GLY A 19 -15.41 6.38 -15.94
N PHE A 20 -16.72 6.14 -15.95
CA PHE A 20 -17.75 7.19 -15.94
C PHE A 20 -18.78 6.97 -14.82
N SER A 21 -19.20 8.08 -14.19
CA SER A 21 -20.28 8.12 -13.20
C SER A 21 -20.11 7.07 -12.07
N ALA A 22 -21.11 6.22 -11.84
CA ALA A 22 -21.13 5.20 -10.79
C ALA A 22 -20.07 4.10 -10.93
N PHE A 23 -19.42 3.99 -12.09
CA PHE A 23 -18.38 2.99 -12.38
C PHE A 23 -16.97 3.60 -12.35
N ARG A 24 -16.80 4.81 -11.81
CA ARG A 24 -15.48 5.41 -11.65
C ARG A 24 -14.63 4.58 -10.68
N VAL A 25 -13.47 4.13 -11.16
CA VAL A 25 -12.42 3.52 -10.35
C VAL A 25 -11.36 4.59 -10.09
N LEU A 26 -10.86 4.64 -8.87
CA LEU A 26 -9.86 5.59 -8.44
C LEU A 26 -8.54 4.84 -8.21
N PHE A 27 -7.45 5.48 -8.57
CA PHE A 27 -6.10 4.97 -8.34
C PHE A 27 -5.25 6.03 -7.66
N MET A 28 -4.24 5.56 -6.93
CA MET A 28 -3.13 6.35 -6.45
C MET A 28 -1.90 5.94 -7.25
N ASP A 29 -1.42 6.83 -8.12
CA ASP A 29 -0.35 6.56 -9.06
C ASP A 29 0.97 7.07 -8.53
N TYR A 30 2.01 6.26 -8.64
CA TYR A 30 3.36 6.54 -8.16
C TYR A 30 4.34 6.49 -9.33
N PRO A 31 5.37 7.36 -9.34
CA PRO A 31 6.30 7.46 -10.46
C PRO A 31 7.17 6.20 -10.64
N GLY A 32 7.42 5.87 -11.90
CA GLY A 32 8.17 4.70 -12.36
C GLY A 32 7.28 3.45 -12.43
N SER A 33 7.54 2.56 -13.39
CA SER A 33 6.85 1.27 -13.52
C SER A 33 7.42 0.18 -12.60
N HIS A 34 8.68 0.32 -12.15
CA HIS A 34 9.33 -0.65 -11.27
C HIS A 34 9.93 -0.03 -10.01
N ALA A 35 9.67 -0.65 -8.86
CA ALA A 35 10.26 -0.21 -7.61
C ALA A 35 11.78 -0.34 -7.67
N ARG A 36 12.47 0.68 -7.16
CA ARG A 36 13.94 0.73 -7.13
C ARG A 36 14.55 -0.39 -6.30
N VAL A 37 13.89 -0.77 -5.23
CA VAL A 37 14.33 -1.88 -4.36
C VAL A 37 13.60 -3.13 -4.80
N ARG A 38 14.37 -4.14 -5.22
CA ARG A 38 13.85 -5.45 -5.61
C ARG A 38 14.47 -6.56 -4.77
N THR A 39 13.74 -7.67 -4.63
CA THR A 39 14.18 -8.86 -3.90
C THR A 39 13.63 -10.13 -4.54
N ARG A 40 14.37 -11.23 -4.40
CA ARG A 40 13.88 -12.59 -4.73
C ARG A 40 13.15 -13.27 -3.57
N ASP A 41 13.08 -12.61 -2.41
CA ASP A 41 12.40 -13.17 -1.24
C ASP A 41 10.88 -13.01 -1.39
N GLN A 42 10.22 -14.09 -1.81
CA GLN A 42 8.76 -14.15 -1.92
C GLN A 42 8.03 -14.04 -0.57
N ARG A 43 8.75 -14.03 0.56
CA ARG A 43 8.20 -13.78 1.89
C ARG A 43 8.90 -12.60 2.57
N ALA A 44 9.25 -11.59 1.75
CA ALA A 44 9.91 -10.39 2.19
C ALA A 44 9.28 -9.80 3.45
N SER A 45 10.13 -9.42 4.40
CA SER A 45 9.74 -8.72 5.61
C SER A 45 10.19 -7.27 5.57
N LEU A 46 9.33 -6.37 6.01
CA LEU A 46 9.65 -4.96 6.22
C LEU A 46 9.98 -4.74 7.69
N LEU A 47 11.03 -3.96 7.94
CA LEU A 47 11.33 -3.46 9.28
C LEU A 47 10.90 -2.00 9.34
N ILE A 48 9.98 -1.69 10.25
CA ILE A 48 9.29 -0.41 10.29
C ILE A 48 9.52 0.21 11.66
N GLN A 49 10.03 1.44 11.67
CA GLN A 49 10.11 2.23 12.88
C GLN A 49 8.82 3.04 13.04
N SER A 50 8.04 2.74 14.08
CA SER A 50 6.79 3.43 14.40
C SER A 50 6.54 3.38 15.90
N GLN A 51 6.28 4.55 16.49
CA GLN A 51 5.85 4.66 17.90
C GLN A 51 4.39 4.23 18.11
N THR A 52 3.61 4.13 17.04
CA THR A 52 2.21 3.68 17.09
C THR A 52 2.12 2.22 16.62
N PRO A 53 1.36 1.36 17.32
CA PRO A 53 1.10 0.01 16.87
C PRO A 53 0.54 -0.04 15.45
N LEU A 54 1.09 -0.94 14.63
CA LEU A 54 0.73 -1.05 13.21
C LEU A 54 -0.61 -1.78 12.96
N THR A 55 -1.38 -2.04 14.02
CA THR A 55 -2.67 -2.74 13.99
C THR A 55 -3.87 -1.81 13.81
N GLY A 56 -3.66 -0.49 13.76
CA GLY A 56 -4.71 0.55 13.85
C GLY A 56 -5.47 0.92 12.57
N GLY A 57 -5.51 0.07 11.54
CA GLY A 57 -6.34 0.31 10.34
C GLY A 57 -5.92 1.49 9.45
N ARG A 58 -4.67 1.94 9.57
CA ARG A 58 -4.06 3.01 8.74
C ARG A 58 -2.89 2.53 7.90
N PHE A 59 -2.62 1.24 7.98
CA PHE A 59 -1.44 0.60 7.45
C PHE A 59 -1.87 -0.61 6.64
N PHE A 60 -1.40 -0.69 5.41
CA PHE A 60 -1.82 -1.70 4.47
C PHE A 60 -0.61 -2.25 3.75
N PHE A 61 -0.51 -3.58 3.70
CA PHE A 61 0.39 -4.25 2.77
C PHE A 61 -0.40 -4.43 1.48
N ALA A 62 0.03 -3.81 0.39
CA ALA A 62 -0.75 -3.79 -0.85
C ALA A 62 0.07 -4.24 -2.06
N ARG A 63 -0.62 -4.83 -3.04
CA ARG A 63 -0.12 -5.03 -4.40
C ARG A 63 -0.25 -3.71 -5.17
N LEU A 64 0.69 -3.46 -6.07
CA LEU A 64 0.59 -2.42 -7.08
C LEU A 64 0.55 -3.06 -8.47
N ASP A 65 -0.08 -2.34 -9.40
CA ASP A 65 -0.06 -2.68 -10.81
C ASP A 65 0.94 -1.79 -11.52
N ALA A 66 1.81 -2.37 -12.33
CA ALA A 66 2.82 -1.64 -13.08
C ALA A 66 2.27 -1.36 -14.48
N ASP A 67 2.21 -0.08 -14.85
CA ASP A 67 1.91 0.35 -16.20
C ASP A 67 3.23 0.79 -16.86
N GLU A 68 3.73 -0.03 -17.79
CA GLU A 68 4.97 0.26 -18.50
C GLU A 68 4.80 1.37 -19.54
N ASP A 69 3.60 1.52 -20.11
CA ASP A 69 3.31 2.50 -21.16
C ASP A 69 3.27 3.91 -20.55
N ASP A 70 2.59 4.06 -19.41
CA ASP A 70 2.49 5.32 -18.67
C ASP A 70 3.67 5.53 -17.69
N GLY A 71 4.49 4.50 -17.48
CA GLY A 71 5.66 4.55 -16.61
C GLY A 71 5.32 4.78 -15.14
N VAL A 72 4.21 4.21 -14.67
CA VAL A 72 3.69 4.38 -13.31
C VAL A 72 3.43 3.05 -12.62
N ARG A 73 3.35 3.08 -11.29
CA ARG A 73 2.75 2.02 -10.48
C ARG A 73 1.51 2.55 -9.83
N SER A 74 0.39 1.87 -10.01
CA SER A 74 -0.89 2.29 -9.48
C SER A 74 -1.28 1.43 -8.29
N LEU A 75 -1.88 2.04 -7.29
CA LEU A 75 -2.60 1.36 -6.22
C LEU A 75 -4.09 1.67 -6.39
N LYS A 76 -4.89 0.64 -6.61
CA LYS A 76 -6.35 0.81 -6.65
C LYS A 76 -6.85 1.23 -5.27
N ILE A 77 -7.57 2.34 -5.21
CA ILE A 77 -8.20 2.83 -3.97
C ILE A 77 -9.70 2.62 -4.04
N SER A 78 -10.32 2.39 -2.88
CA SER A 78 -11.74 2.05 -2.79
C SER A 78 -12.60 3.19 -3.35
N SER A 79 -13.26 2.95 -4.48
CA SER A 79 -14.27 3.87 -4.99
C SER A 79 -15.61 3.68 -4.26
N ALA A 80 -16.50 4.66 -4.41
CA ALA A 80 -17.75 4.93 -3.69
C ALA A 80 -18.72 3.78 -3.29
N LYS A 81 -18.46 2.49 -3.54
CA LYS A 81 -19.31 1.38 -3.05
C LYS A 81 -19.39 1.30 -1.52
N ASN A 82 -18.44 1.88 -0.79
CA ASN A 82 -18.56 2.09 0.67
C ASN A 82 -19.42 3.30 1.08
N ARG A 83 -19.86 4.16 0.13
CA ARG A 83 -20.81 5.25 0.42
C ARG A 83 -22.23 4.75 0.70
N PHE A 84 -22.62 3.58 0.19
CA PHE A 84 -23.93 2.99 0.48
C PHE A 84 -23.98 2.17 1.78
N LYS A 85 -22.83 1.88 2.40
CA LYS A 85 -22.73 1.41 3.79
C LYS A 85 -22.66 2.56 4.81
N ALA A 86 -22.80 3.81 4.37
CA ALA A 86 -22.93 4.98 5.24
C ALA A 86 -24.39 5.24 5.67
N GLY A 87 -25.18 4.17 5.82
CA GLY A 87 -26.46 4.23 6.49
C GLY A 87 -26.24 4.37 7.99
N PHE A 88 -26.59 5.53 8.53
CA PHE A 88 -26.78 5.80 9.96
C PHE A 88 -25.57 5.52 10.88
N GLY A 89 -24.67 6.49 10.96
CA GLY A 89 -23.80 6.70 12.11
C GLY A 89 -22.43 6.02 12.05
N GLY A 90 -21.37 6.83 11.98
CA GLY A 90 -20.04 6.42 12.43
C GLY A 90 -18.93 6.52 11.38
N SER A 91 -18.00 7.43 11.67
CA SER A 91 -16.61 7.48 11.19
C SER A 91 -16.39 7.87 9.72
N SER A 92 -15.75 9.03 9.56
CA SER A 92 -15.11 9.54 8.34
C SER A 92 -14.05 8.54 7.83
N ARG A 93 -14.46 7.53 7.05
CA ARG A 93 -13.51 6.70 6.30
C ARG A 93 -12.82 7.57 5.27
N SER A 94 -11.49 7.59 5.34
CA SER A 94 -10.61 8.28 4.41
C SER A 94 -10.93 7.85 2.97
N ILE A 95 -10.94 8.80 2.04
CA ILE A 95 -11.13 8.54 0.60
C ILE A 95 -9.95 7.71 0.03
N ALA A 96 -8.87 7.52 0.80
CA ALA A 96 -7.62 6.97 0.33
C ALA A 96 -7.34 5.51 0.78
N GLU A 97 -8.31 4.81 1.38
CA GLU A 97 -8.11 3.40 1.72
C GLU A 97 -7.93 2.55 0.45
N PRO A 98 -6.92 1.65 0.41
CA PRO A 98 -6.76 0.72 -0.70
C PRO A 98 -8.00 -0.15 -0.92
N ASP A 99 -8.25 -0.53 -2.16
CA ASP A 99 -9.25 -1.54 -2.47
C ASP A 99 -8.86 -2.87 -1.79
N GLN A 100 -9.81 -3.49 -1.09
CA GLN A 100 -9.53 -4.66 -0.25
C GLN A 100 -9.05 -5.86 -1.08
N ASP A 101 -9.41 -5.94 -2.36
CA ASP A 101 -8.93 -7.00 -3.26
C ASP A 101 -7.43 -6.85 -3.57
N TRP A 102 -6.84 -5.70 -3.26
CA TRP A 102 -5.42 -5.39 -3.47
C TRP A 102 -4.63 -5.34 -2.16
N VAL A 103 -5.30 -5.46 -1.02
CA VAL A 103 -4.66 -5.57 0.29
C VAL A 103 -4.32 -7.03 0.55
N LEU A 104 -3.08 -7.27 0.93
CA LEU A 104 -2.58 -8.58 1.32
C LEU A 104 -2.64 -8.72 2.84
N PRO A 105 -2.98 -9.92 3.35
CA PRO A 105 -2.89 -10.19 4.77
C PRO A 105 -1.41 -10.10 5.20
N PHE A 106 -1.18 -9.49 6.36
CA PHE A 106 0.13 -9.35 6.93
C PHE A 106 0.10 -9.56 8.44
N ASN A 107 1.22 -10.05 8.96
CA ASN A 107 1.48 -10.11 10.38
C ASN A 107 2.47 -8.99 10.76
N ALA A 108 2.26 -8.35 11.89
CA ALA A 108 3.16 -7.34 12.45
C ALA A 108 3.51 -7.70 13.90
N VAL A 109 4.81 -7.87 14.17
CA VAL A 109 5.33 -8.14 15.52
C VAL A 109 6.28 -7.02 15.90
N GLU A 110 6.10 -6.46 17.09
CA GLU A 110 7.07 -5.54 17.68
C GLU A 110 8.28 -6.35 18.17
N GLU A 111 9.44 -6.19 17.54
CA GLU A 111 10.68 -6.89 17.92
C GLU A 111 11.41 -6.18 19.07
N SER A 112 11.29 -4.87 19.12
CA SER A 112 11.78 -4.00 20.18
C SER A 112 10.95 -2.72 20.19
N PRO A 113 10.97 -1.92 21.28
CA PRO A 113 10.11 -0.74 21.40
C PRO A 113 10.19 0.19 20.19
N GLY A 114 9.07 0.32 19.48
CA GLY A 114 8.93 1.15 18.29
C GLY A 114 9.50 0.56 17.00
N ILE A 115 9.94 -0.69 16.99
CA ILE A 115 10.44 -1.42 15.81
C ILE A 115 9.57 -2.63 15.54
N TRP A 116 8.93 -2.61 14.38
CA TRP A 116 7.96 -3.60 13.98
C TRP A 116 8.47 -4.37 12.76
N ARG A 117 8.46 -5.70 12.84
CA ARG A 117 8.62 -6.56 11.68
C ARG A 117 7.25 -6.85 11.08
N VAL A 118 7.05 -6.42 9.85
CA VAL A 118 5.87 -6.71 9.06
C VAL A 118 6.21 -7.77 8.02
N ARG A 119 5.36 -8.78 7.87
CA ARG A 119 5.52 -9.84 6.87
C ARG A 119 4.18 -10.16 6.23
N SER A 120 4.18 -10.36 4.92
CA SER A 120 3.01 -10.94 4.26
C SER A 120 2.75 -12.36 4.79
N GLU A 121 1.49 -12.69 4.99
CA GLU A 121 1.07 -14.04 5.38
C GLU A 121 0.96 -14.98 4.17
N VAL A 122 1.01 -14.43 2.96
CA VAL A 122 1.00 -15.17 1.69
C VAL A 122 2.38 -15.16 1.04
N VAL A 123 2.60 -16.12 0.14
CA VAL A 123 3.76 -16.10 -0.76
C VAL A 123 3.50 -15.05 -1.84
N LEU A 124 4.39 -14.09 -1.98
CA LEU A 124 4.31 -13.05 -2.99
C LEU A 124 4.75 -13.60 -4.34
N GLU A 125 3.90 -13.43 -5.34
CA GLU A 125 4.26 -13.66 -6.74
C GLU A 125 5.21 -12.55 -7.23
N PRO A 126 5.97 -12.76 -8.32
CA PRO A 126 6.73 -11.67 -8.94
C PRO A 126 5.83 -10.49 -9.28
N GLY A 127 6.25 -9.27 -8.94
CA GLY A 127 5.43 -8.08 -9.11
C GLY A 127 5.82 -6.92 -8.19
N GLU A 128 4.95 -5.91 -8.12
CA GLU A 128 5.17 -4.69 -7.36
C GLU A 128 4.29 -4.65 -6.10
N TYR A 129 4.88 -4.26 -4.98
CA TYR A 129 4.24 -4.26 -3.67
C TYR A 129 4.64 -3.04 -2.87
N GLY A 130 3.88 -2.75 -1.81
CA GLY A 130 4.32 -1.72 -0.89
C GLY A 130 3.56 -1.69 0.43
N TRP A 131 4.19 -0.98 1.36
CA TRP A 131 3.58 -0.58 2.62
C TRP A 131 2.94 0.79 2.44
N TYR A 132 1.62 0.78 2.36
CA TYR A 132 0.81 1.97 2.23
C TYR A 132 0.38 2.48 3.61
N VAL A 133 0.52 3.77 3.83
CA VAL A 133 0.16 4.44 5.07
C VAL A 133 -0.82 5.57 4.76
N ASP A 134 -1.99 5.51 5.38
CA ASP A 134 -2.98 6.57 5.38
C ASP A 134 -2.79 7.47 6.61
N LEU A 135 -2.20 8.65 6.43
CA LEU A 135 -1.99 9.61 7.52
C LEU A 135 -3.18 10.59 7.68
N GLY A 136 -4.24 10.49 6.88
CA GLY A 136 -5.45 11.30 7.03
C GLY A 136 -6.00 11.94 5.75
N THR A 137 -6.99 12.82 5.91
CA THR A 137 -7.91 13.27 4.84
C THR A 137 -7.35 14.34 3.88
N GLY A 138 -6.03 14.39 3.67
CA GLY A 138 -5.40 15.33 2.74
C GLY A 138 -4.77 14.63 1.53
N PRO A 139 -4.80 15.22 0.32
CA PRO A 139 -4.21 14.64 -0.89
C PRO A 139 -2.68 14.43 -0.83
N GLN A 140 -2.00 14.95 0.21
CA GLN A 140 -0.57 14.77 0.44
C GLN A 140 -0.26 13.93 1.70
N GLN A 141 -1.28 13.39 2.36
CA GLN A 141 -1.12 12.74 3.66
C GLN A 141 -1.05 11.20 3.58
N ASN A 142 -0.89 10.64 2.39
CA ASN A 142 -0.62 9.22 2.22
C ASN A 142 0.80 8.99 1.70
N GLY A 143 1.35 7.84 2.03
CA GLY A 143 2.72 7.48 1.70
C GLY A 143 2.82 6.01 1.33
N LEU A 144 3.65 5.71 0.36
CA LEU A 144 3.96 4.34 -0.04
C LEU A 144 5.46 4.08 0.11
N PHE A 145 5.81 2.99 0.78
CA PHE A 145 7.14 2.41 0.70
C PHE A 145 7.09 1.20 -0.22
N SER A 146 7.53 1.35 -1.47
CA SER A 146 7.39 0.32 -2.51
C SER A 146 8.63 -0.55 -2.66
N PHE A 147 8.44 -1.82 -3.02
CA PHE A 147 9.47 -2.76 -3.40
C PHE A 147 8.92 -3.76 -4.44
N GLY A 148 9.82 -4.34 -5.23
CA GLY A 148 9.49 -5.37 -6.22
C GLY A 148 9.91 -6.76 -5.75
N VAL A 149 9.17 -7.78 -6.16
CA VAL A 149 9.55 -9.19 -6.04
C VAL A 149 9.90 -9.72 -7.43
N ASP A 150 11.07 -10.36 -7.52
CA ASP A 150 11.59 -11.01 -8.74
C ASP A 150 11.52 -12.54 -8.63
N TYR A 151 11.73 -13.20 -9.77
CA TYR A 151 12.00 -14.64 -9.84
C TYR A 151 13.35 -15.02 -9.19
#